data_AF-A0A354GPP5-F1
#
_entry.id   AF-A0A354GPP5-F1
#
_cell.length_a   1.000
_cell.length_b   1.000
_cell.length_c   1.000
_cell.angle_alpha   90.00
_cell.angle_beta   90.00
_cell.angle_gamma   90.00
#
_symmetry.space_group_name_H-M   'P 1'
#
loop_
_entity.id
_entity.type
_entity.pdbx_description
1 polymer ?
#
loop_
_entity_poly.entity_id
_entity_poly.type
_entity_poly.pdbx_seq_one_letter_code
_entity_poly.pdbx_strand_id
1 'polypeptide(L)' 'MDTTTTLQTIRGWPTDDRLELVFRLWDQLVEDGWQPEPTDELVAELDRRLAAHEANPGNVRTWEQVQERVRRPQ' A
#
# COMPACT_ATOMS: atom_id res chain seq x y z
N MET A 1 -19.54 -18.67 7.37
CA MET A 1 -18.29 -19.01 8.10
C MET A 1 -17.83 -17.76 8.83
N ASP A 2 -17.30 -17.91 10.05
CA ASP A 2 -16.70 -16.79 10.78
C ASP A 2 -15.38 -16.35 10.11
N THR A 3 -15.08 -15.06 10.13
CA THR A 3 -13.86 -14.49 9.51
C THR A 3 -12.58 -15.07 10.12
N THR A 4 -12.58 -15.42 11.40
CA THR A 4 -11.45 -16.05 12.08
C THR A 4 -11.15 -17.42 11.46
N THR A 5 -12.18 -18.24 11.26
CA THR A 5 -12.04 -19.58 10.66
C THR A 5 -11.60 -19.49 9.20
N THR A 6 -12.15 -18.54 8.44
CA THR A 6 -11.72 -18.28 7.05
C THR A 6 -10.23 -17.91 6.97
N LEU A 7 -9.76 -17.02 7.84
CA LEU A 7 -8.35 -16.62 7.88
C LEU A 7 -7.41 -17.76 8.28
N GLN A 8 -7.84 -18.64 9.18
CA GLN A 8 -7.08 -19.84 9.54
C GLN A 8 -6.89 -20.77 8.34
N THR A 9 -7.94 -20.97 7.54
CA THR A 9 -7.88 -21.78 6.31
C THR A 9 -6.93 -21.17 5.28
N ILE A 10 -7.07 -19.86 5.01
CA ILE A 10 -6.24 -19.14 4.03
C ILE A 10 -4.77 -19.12 4.44
N ARG A 11 -4.47 -19.15 5.75
CA ARG A 11 -3.08 -19.19 6.24
C ARG A 11 -2.30 -20.42 5.75
N GLY A 12 -2.99 -21.53 5.46
CA GLY A 12 -2.37 -22.76 4.94
C GLY A 12 -2.06 -22.73 3.44
N TRP A 13 -2.49 -21.70 2.71
CA TRP A 13 -2.27 -21.58 1.27
C TRP A 13 -0.85 -21.09 0.94
N PRO A 14 -0.36 -21.38 -0.28
CA PRO A 14 0.81 -20.71 -0.83
C PRO A 14 0.71 -19.18 -0.73
N THR A 15 1.85 -18.51 -0.55
CA THR A 15 1.90 -17.05 -0.43
C THR A 15 1.28 -16.35 -1.64
N ASP A 16 1.53 -16.87 -2.85
CA ASP A 16 1.03 -16.27 -4.09
C ASP A 16 -0.50 -16.32 -4.16
N ASP A 17 -1.12 -17.46 -3.81
CA ASP A 17 -2.57 -17.61 -3.76
C ASP A 17 -3.20 -16.66 -2.71
N ARG A 18 -2.50 -16.44 -1.59
CA ARG A 18 -2.93 -15.49 -0.57
C ARG A 18 -2.89 -14.06 -1.08
N LEU A 19 -1.86 -13.69 -1.83
CA LEU A 19 -1.74 -12.37 -2.46
C LEU A 19 -2.80 -12.17 -3.54
N GLU A 20 -3.04 -13.18 -4.38
CA GLU A 20 -4.09 -13.13 -5.40
C GLU A 20 -5.46 -12.86 -4.75
N LEU A 21 -5.79 -13.58 -3.67
CA LEU A 21 -7.04 -13.36 -2.96
C LEU A 21 -7.16 -11.93 -2.41
N VAL A 22 -6.08 -11.40 -1.81
CA VAL A 22 -6.08 -10.03 -1.28
C VAL A 22 -6.34 -9.01 -2.38
N PHE A 23 -5.67 -9.13 -3.53
CA PHE A 23 -5.87 -8.20 -4.64
C PHE A 23 -7.28 -8.31 -5.24
N ARG A 24 -7.79 -9.54 -5.43
CA ARG A 24 -9.16 -9.73 -5.94
C ARG A 24 -10.22 -9.15 -5.01
N LEU A 25 -10.09 -9.34 -3.70
CA LEU A 25 -11.00 -8.74 -2.73
C LEU A 25 -10.90 -7.21 -2.75
N TRP A 26 -9.69 -6.67 -2.91
CA TRP A 26 -9.49 -5.23 -3.04
C TRP A 26 -10.17 -4.66 -4.29
N ASP A 27 -10.00 -5.31 -5.44
CA ASP A 27 -10.63 -4.90 -6.70
C ASP A 27 -12.16 -4.92 -6.57
N GLN A 28 -12.72 -5.96 -5.95
CA GLN A 28 -14.17 -6.05 -5.70
C GLN A 28 -14.69 -4.90 -4.84
N LEU A 29 -13.97 -4.49 -3.79
CA LEU A 29 -14.39 -3.33 -2.98
C LEU A 29 -14.49 -2.06 -3.84
N VAL A 30 -13.51 -1.84 -4.72
CA VAL A 30 -13.51 -0.69 -5.64
C VAL A 30 -14.66 -0.79 -6.65
N GLU A 31 -14.89 -1.96 -7.23
CA GLU A 31 -16.02 -2.24 -8.15
C GLU A 31 -17.38 -2.02 -7.48
N ASP A 32 -17.50 -2.36 -6.20
CA ASP A 32 -18.69 -2.15 -5.36
C ASP A 32 -18.87 -0.68 -4.93
N GLY A 33 -18.00 0.23 -5.40
CA GLY A 33 -18.11 1.67 -5.18
C GLY A 33 -17.43 2.17 -3.91
N TRP A 34 -16.56 1.37 -3.27
CA TRP A 34 -15.74 1.84 -2.17
C TRP A 34 -14.70 2.84 -2.67
N GLN A 35 -14.96 4.12 -2.43
CA GLN A 35 -14.11 5.25 -2.81
C GLN A 35 -13.98 6.18 -1.59
N PRO A 36 -13.10 5.87 -0.63
CA PRO A 36 -12.93 6.70 0.55
C PRO A 36 -12.26 8.03 0.16
N GLU A 37 -12.81 9.13 0.66
CA GLU A 37 -12.13 10.42 0.59
C GLU A 37 -10.95 10.44 1.58
N PRO A 38 -9.82 11.07 1.22
CA PRO A 38 -8.71 11.25 2.15
C PRO A 38 -9.16 12.13 3.33
N THR A 39 -8.60 11.87 4.51
CA THR A 39 -8.79 12.76 5.65
C THR A 39 -8.06 14.08 5.42
N ASP A 40 -8.49 15.15 6.08
CA ASP A 40 -7.82 16.46 6.02
C ASP A 40 -6.34 16.38 6.39
N GLU A 41 -5.97 15.50 7.33
CA GLU A 41 -4.57 15.25 7.71
C GLU A 41 -3.77 14.63 6.56
N LEU A 42 -4.35 13.66 5.85
CA LEU A 42 -3.74 13.08 4.65
C LEU A 42 -3.61 14.10 3.52
N VAL A 43 -4.65 14.91 3.29
CA VAL A 43 -4.60 15.99 2.28
C VAL A 43 -3.47 16.98 2.62
N ALA A 44 -3.41 17.46 3.86
CA ALA A 44 -2.38 18.39 4.30
C ALA A 44 -0.96 17.82 4.17
N GLU A 45 -0.76 16.53 4.47
CA GLU A 45 0.54 15.88 4.29
C GLU A 45 0.91 15.74 2.81
N LEU A 46 -0.05 15.46 1.93
CA LEU A 46 0.19 15.40 0.49
C LEU A 46 0.55 16.79 -0.07
N ASP A 47 -0.17 17.83 0.32
CA ASP A 47 0.13 19.23 -0.06
C ASP A 47 1.53 19.64 0.42
N ARG A 48 1.88 19.32 1.68
CA ARG A 48 3.22 19.59 2.22
C ARG A 48 4.31 18.88 1.43
N ARG A 49 4.10 17.60 1.05
CA ARG A 49 5.07 16.84 0.24
C ARG A 49 5.19 17.39 -1.17
N LEU A 50 4.09 17.82 -1.78
CA LEU A 50 4.08 18.42 -3.10
C LEU A 50 4.87 19.74 -3.09
N ALA A 51 4.58 20.65 -2.17
CA ALA A 51 5.31 21.91 -2.02
C ALA A 51 6.81 21.69 -1.75
N ALA A 52 7.17 20.68 -0.94
CA ALA A 52 8.56 20.34 -0.70
C ALA A 52 9.28 19.82 -1.95
N HIS A 53 8.59 19.05 -2.80
CA HIS A 53 9.13 18.59 -4.07
C HIS A 53 9.26 19.72 -5.08
N GLU A 54 8.28 20.62 -5.17
CA GLU A 54 8.34 21.80 -6.04
C GLU A 54 9.51 22.73 -5.66
N ALA A 55 9.73 22.94 -4.36
CA ALA A 55 10.85 23.74 -3.86
C ALA A 55 12.22 23.08 -4.08
N ASN A 56 12.28 21.75 -4.13
CA ASN A 56 13.52 21.01 -4.38
C ASN A 56 13.25 19.71 -5.16
N PRO A 57 13.10 19.79 -6.50
CA PRO A 57 12.74 18.62 -7.31
C PRO A 57 13.81 17.53 -7.32
N GLY A 58 15.07 17.90 -7.05
CA GLY A 58 16.20 16.99 -6.96
C GLY A 58 16.29 16.22 -5.63
N ASN A 59 15.44 16.54 -4.64
CA ASN A 59 15.36 15.81 -3.37
C ASN A 59 14.62 14.48 -3.53
N VAL A 60 15.14 13.63 -4.39
CA VAL A 60 14.62 12.30 -4.71
C VAL A 60 15.70 11.26 -4.47
N ARG A 61 15.30 9.99 -4.36
CA ARG A 61 16.24 8.87 -4.35
C ARG A 61 16.21 8.17 -5.69
N THR A 62 17.37 7.75 -6.18
CA THR A 62 17.43 6.83 -7.32
C THR A 62 16.90 5.46 -6.92
N TRP A 63 16.53 4.65 -7.91
CA TRP A 63 16.07 3.29 -7.65
C TRP A 63 17.14 2.45 -6.93
N GLU A 64 18.40 2.61 -7.30
CA GLU A 64 19.53 1.94 -6.65
C GLU A 64 19.63 2.31 -5.17
N GLN A 65 19.47 3.60 -4.83
CA GLN A 65 19.46 4.06 -3.44
C GLN A 65 18.27 3.50 -2.64
N VAL A 66 17.11 3.35 -3.27
CA VAL A 66 15.94 2.71 -2.65
C VAL A 66 16.21 1.23 -2.41
N GLN A 67 16.72 0.51 -3.41
CA GLN A 67 17.06 -0.91 -3.30
C GLN A 67 18.13 -1.15 -2.23
N GLU A 68 19.18 -0.32 -2.19
CA GLU A 68 20.23 -0.41 -1.18
C GLU A 68 19.63 -0.29 0.22
N ARG A 69 18.73 0.67 0.43
CA ARG A 69 18.08 0.87 1.72
C ARG A 69 17.17 -0.30 2.13
N VAL A 70 16.42 -0.89 1.20
CA VAL A 70 15.51 -2.02 1.49
C VAL A 70 16.28 -3.32 1.74
N ARG A 71 17.42 -3.52 1.08
CA ARG A 71 18.25 -4.73 1.22
C ARG A 71 19.13 -4.74 2.47
N ARG A 72 19.32 -3.60 3.14
CA ARG A 72 20.07 -3.56 4.39
C ARG A 72 19.28 -4.30 5.49
N PRO A 73 19.83 -5.35 6.12
CA PRO A 73 19.20 -5.98 7.28
C PRO A 73 19.08 -4.95 8.41
N GLN A 74 17.93 -4.93 9.09
CA GLN A 74 17.69 -4.10 10.28
C GLN A 74 18.40 -4.66 11.51
#